data_AF-A0A960NKE3-F1
#
_entry.id   AF-A0A960NKE3-F1
#
_cell.length_a   1.000
_cell.length_b   1.000
_cell.length_c   1.000
_cell.angle_alpha   90.00
_cell.angle_beta   90.00
_cell.angle_gamma   90.00
#
_symmetry.space_group_name_H-M   'P 1'
#
loop_
_entity.id
_entity.type
_entity.pdbx_description
1 polymer ?
#
loop_
_entity_poly.entity_id
_entity_poly.type
_entity_poly.pdbx_seq_one_letter_code
_entity_poly.pdbx_strand_id
1 'polypeptide(L)'
;LTRGYLKDTRPLAIEGTMVILAIDEEFAGNQERLLMPRNLHAIKKAISNSLHRSVNVSFQPVADLSTIAIPTLPGGGTDPERSEEPVLPKTQDQRHPKAAVLDDPAVKNVLEAFDGNIIDIR
;
A
#
# COMPACT_ATOMS: atom_id res chain seq x y z
N LEU A 1 -9.17 -11.73 2.42
CA LEU A 1 -8.13 -12.47 1.65
C LEU A 1 -7.64 -11.72 0.40
N THR A 2 -8.47 -10.97 -0.32
CA THR A 2 -8.08 -10.35 -1.60
C THR A 2 -7.08 -9.18 -1.53
N ARG A 3 -6.91 -8.54 -0.36
CA ARG A 3 -6.02 -7.37 -0.19
C ARG A 3 -4.54 -7.73 -0.31
N GLY A 4 -4.15 -8.96 0.02
CA GLY A 4 -2.76 -9.43 -0.12
C GLY A 4 -2.38 -9.49 -1.60
N TYR A 5 -3.18 -10.19 -2.41
CA TYR A 5 -2.93 -10.39 -3.83
C TYR A 5 -2.83 -9.10 -4.65
N LEU A 6 -3.52 -8.03 -4.26
CA LEU A 6 -3.42 -6.73 -4.93
C LEU A 6 -2.11 -6.00 -4.65
N LYS A 7 -1.45 -6.27 -3.50
CA LYS A 7 -0.13 -5.69 -3.21
C LYS A 7 0.94 -6.23 -4.14
N ASP A 8 0.77 -7.48 -4.56
CA ASP A 8 1.66 -8.19 -5.48
C ASP A 8 1.21 -8.02 -6.94
N THR A 9 0.51 -6.92 -7.24
CA THR A 9 0.20 -6.54 -8.63
C THR A 9 0.91 -5.25 -9.00
N ARG A 10 1.37 -5.16 -10.23
CA ARG A 10 1.98 -3.95 -10.79
C ARG A 10 1.28 -3.53 -12.08
N PRO A 11 1.10 -2.23 -12.33
CA PRO A 11 0.57 -1.78 -13.63
C PRO A 11 1.59 -2.09 -14.72
N LEU A 12 1.17 -2.85 -15.73
CA LEU A 12 2.00 -3.20 -16.89
C LEU A 12 1.82 -2.16 -18.00
N ALA A 13 0.57 -1.86 -18.34
CA ALA A 13 0.22 -0.92 -19.40
C ALA A 13 -1.16 -0.30 -19.19
N ILE A 14 -1.34 0.88 -19.76
CA ILE A 14 -2.65 1.53 -19.88
C ILE A 14 -2.92 1.75 -21.37
N GLU A 15 -3.85 0.98 -21.91
CA GLU A 15 -4.26 1.04 -23.31
C GLU A 15 -5.63 1.71 -23.41
N GLY A 16 -5.63 3.04 -23.54
CA GLY A 16 -6.85 3.83 -23.64
C GLY A 16 -7.75 3.73 -22.40
N THR A 17 -8.79 2.89 -22.46
CA THR A 17 -9.70 2.59 -21.33
C THR A 17 -9.37 1.28 -20.62
N MET A 18 -8.36 0.52 -21.06
CA MET A 18 -7.99 -0.75 -20.47
C MET A 18 -6.70 -0.62 -19.66
N VAL A 19 -6.73 -1.08 -18.41
CA VAL A 19 -5.57 -1.15 -17.52
C VAL A 19 -5.17 -2.61 -17.39
N ILE A 20 -3.93 -2.91 -17.77
CA ILE A 20 -3.35 -4.25 -17.67
C ILE A 20 -2.50 -4.28 -16.42
N LEU A 21 -2.87 -5.14 -15.48
CA LEU A 21 -2.15 -5.38 -14.24
C LEU A 21 -1.37 -6.69 -14.37
N ALA A 22 -0.08 -6.62 -14.15
CA ALA A 22 0.74 -7.81 -13.99
C ALA A 22 0.51 -8.41 -12.60
N ILE A 23 0.39 -9.73 -12.57
CA ILE A 23 0.36 -10.55 -11.35
C ILE A 23 1.55 -11.48 -11.41
N ASP A 24 2.18 -11.76 -10.28
CA ASP A 24 3.17 -12.83 -10.18
C ASP A 24 2.53 -14.20 -10.48
N GLU A 25 3.23 -15.03 -11.25
CA GLU A 25 2.82 -16.36 -11.66
C GLU A 25 2.49 -17.28 -10.47
N GLU A 26 3.17 -17.11 -9.33
CA GLU A 26 2.85 -17.82 -8.09
C GLU A 26 1.41 -17.59 -7.60
N PHE A 27 0.82 -16.46 -8.02
CA PHE A 27 -0.54 -16.05 -7.68
C PHE A 27 -1.55 -16.26 -8.82
N ALA A 28 -1.13 -16.82 -9.96
CA ALA A 28 -2.02 -17.15 -11.07
C ALA A 28 -3.16 -18.10 -10.63
N GLY A 29 -2.89 -19.03 -9.70
CA GLY A 29 -3.92 -19.91 -9.12
C GLY A 29 -5.01 -19.18 -8.32
N ASN A 30 -4.76 -17.93 -7.91
CA ASN A 30 -5.75 -17.08 -7.23
C ASN A 30 -6.37 -16.03 -8.18
N GLN A 31 -6.01 -16.02 -9.46
CA GLN A 31 -6.54 -15.07 -10.45
C GLN A 31 -8.06 -15.16 -10.58
N GLU A 32 -8.63 -16.37 -10.50
CA GLU A 32 -10.08 -16.57 -10.52
C GLU A 32 -10.80 -15.84 -9.38
N ARG A 33 -10.15 -15.72 -8.21
CA ARG A 33 -10.70 -14.97 -7.07
C ARG A 33 -10.68 -13.47 -7.33
N LEU A 34 -9.68 -12.96 -8.05
CA LEU A 34 -9.62 -11.55 -8.46
C LEU A 34 -10.65 -11.23 -9.56
N LEU A 35 -10.93 -12.20 -10.43
CA LEU A 35 -11.94 -12.10 -11.49
C LEU A 35 -13.38 -12.20 -10.98
N MET A 36 -13.61 -12.54 -9.70
CA MET A 36 -14.94 -12.52 -9.12
C MET A 36 -15.61 -11.13 -9.30
N PRO A 37 -16.88 -11.05 -9.73
CA PRO A 37 -17.53 -9.79 -10.09
C PRO A 37 -17.45 -8.71 -9.01
N ARG A 38 -17.57 -9.10 -7.74
CA ARG A 38 -17.47 -8.19 -6.60
C ARG A 38 -16.07 -7.58 -6.46
N ASN A 39 -15.03 -8.40 -6.63
CA ASN A 39 -13.64 -7.95 -6.51
C ASN A 39 -13.25 -7.11 -7.72
N LEU A 40 -13.59 -7.57 -8.92
CA LEU A 40 -13.36 -6.84 -10.16
C LEU A 40 -14.05 -5.47 -10.14
N HIS A 41 -15.29 -5.38 -9.65
CA HIS A 41 -15.99 -4.11 -9.49
C HIS A 41 -15.28 -3.17 -8.51
N ALA A 42 -14.83 -3.68 -7.36
CA ALA A 42 -14.09 -2.89 -6.38
C ALA A 42 -12.76 -2.37 -6.93
N ILE A 43 -12.02 -3.21 -7.65
CA ILE A 43 -10.74 -2.86 -8.29
C ILE A 43 -10.97 -1.81 -9.38
N LYS A 44 -11.94 -2.05 -10.27
CA LYS A 44 -12.33 -1.11 -11.32
C LYS A 44 -12.75 0.25 -10.73
N LYS A 45 -13.53 0.25 -9.64
CA LYS A 45 -13.96 1.48 -8.95
C LYS A 45 -12.78 2.23 -8.32
N ALA A 46 -11.85 1.51 -7.69
CA ALA A 46 -10.67 2.12 -7.08
C ALA A 46 -9.77 2.77 -8.15
N ILE A 47 -9.51 2.07 -9.25
CA ILE A 47 -8.68 2.58 -10.35
C ILE A 47 -9.41 3.72 -11.07
N SER A 48 -10.73 3.61 -11.30
CA SER A 48 -11.50 4.69 -11.93
C SER A 48 -11.52 5.97 -11.09
N ASN A 49 -11.55 5.83 -9.77
CA ASN A 49 -11.46 6.99 -8.87
C ASN A 49 -10.08 7.64 -8.93
N SER A 50 -9.01 6.85 -9.04
CA SER A 50 -7.64 7.36 -9.15
C SER A 50 -7.35 8.01 -10.51
N LEU A 51 -7.92 7.49 -11.60
CA LEU A 51 -7.73 8.00 -12.96
C LEU A 51 -8.82 9.01 -13.38
N HIS A 52 -9.80 9.26 -12.52
CA HIS A 52 -11.00 10.08 -12.81
C HIS A 52 -11.73 9.71 -14.12
N ARG A 53 -11.66 8.45 -14.53
CA ARG A 53 -12.23 7.94 -15.79
C ARG A 53 -12.71 6.50 -15.63
N SER A 54 -13.72 6.11 -16.40
CA SER A 54 -14.15 4.72 -16.51
C SER A 54 -13.06 3.88 -17.20
N VAL A 55 -12.63 2.81 -16.52
CA VAL A 55 -11.61 1.89 -17.05
C VAL A 55 -12.05 0.43 -16.94
N ASN A 56 -11.52 -0.43 -17.79
CA ASN A 56 -11.60 -1.87 -17.69
C ASN A 56 -10.25 -2.41 -17.19
N VAL A 57 -10.29 -3.55 -16.51
CA VAL A 57 -9.10 -4.12 -15.87
C VAL A 57 -8.89 -5.53 -16.41
N SER A 58 -7.67 -5.83 -16.83
CA SER A 58 -7.22 -7.15 -17.21
C SER A 58 -6.00 -7.54 -16.38
N PHE A 59 -5.82 -8.83 -16.17
CA PHE A 59 -4.72 -9.38 -15.39
C PHE A 59 -3.87 -10.29 -16.27
N GLN A 60 -2.56 -10.09 -16.23
CA GLN A 60 -1.59 -10.89 -16.96
C GLN A 60 -0.55 -11.47 -16.00
N PRO A 61 -0.39 -12.81 -15.93
CA PRO A 61 0.66 -13.41 -15.11
C PRO A 61 2.04 -13.13 -15.72
N VAL A 62 3.02 -12.82 -14.88
CA VAL A 62 4.41 -12.54 -15.23
C VAL A 62 5.31 -13.25 -14.22
N ALA A 63 6.37 -13.93 -14.71
CA ALA A 63 7.27 -14.72 -13.87
C ALA A 63 8.14 -13.89 -12.91
N ASP A 64 8.38 -12.61 -13.23
CA ASP A 64 9.14 -11.71 -12.36
C ASP A 64 8.59 -10.28 -12.44
N LEU A 65 7.89 -9.85 -11.38
CA LEU A 65 7.37 -8.50 -11.25
C LEU A 65 8.46 -7.42 -11.10
N SER A 66 9.69 -7.80 -10.74
CA SER A 66 10.81 -6.86 -10.60
C SER A 66 11.32 -6.34 -11.93
N THR A 67 11.12 -7.11 -13.02
CA THR A 67 11.49 -6.71 -14.38
C THR A 67 10.50 -5.72 -15.02
N ILE A 68 9.33 -5.53 -14.41
CA ILE A 68 8.31 -4.62 -14.92
C ILE A 68 8.68 -3.20 -14.52
N ALA A 69 9.24 -2.48 -15.50
CA ALA A 69 9.45 -1.04 -15.39
C ALA A 69 8.09 -0.36 -15.19
N ILE A 70 7.92 0.33 -14.06
CA ILE A 70 6.76 1.18 -13.83
C ILE A 70 6.83 2.27 -14.93
N PRO A 71 5.80 2.41 -15.79
CA PRO A 71 5.85 3.41 -16.83
C PRO A 71 5.87 4.80 -16.21
N THR A 72 7.05 5.44 -16.21
CA THR A 72 7.23 6.83 -15.81
C THR A 72 6.55 7.70 -16.86
N LEU A 73 5.43 8.34 -16.50
CA LEU A 73 4.77 9.29 -17.38
C LEU A 73 5.73 10.47 -17.65
N PRO A 74 5.98 10.87 -18.91
CA PRO A 74 6.70 12.10 -19.21
C PRO A 74 5.72 13.26 -19.05
N GLY A 75 5.67 13.85 -17.85
CA GLY A 75 4.84 15.02 -17.57
C GLY A 75 5.39 15.81 -16.40
N GLY A 76 6.07 16.92 -16.69
CA GLY A 76 6.74 17.79 -15.72
C GLY A 76 5.80 18.46 -14.71
N GLY A 77 6.36 18.68 -13.52
CA GLY A 77 5.74 19.40 -12.42
C GLY A 77 6.78 19.67 -11.33
N THR A 78 7.57 20.71 -11.57
CA THR A 78 8.42 21.50 -10.66
C THR A 78 8.39 21.16 -9.17
N ASP A 79 9.57 20.80 -8.65
CA ASP A 79 10.05 21.20 -7.32
C ASP A 79 9.79 22.69 -7.05
N PRO A 80 9.37 23.03 -5.83
CA PRO A 80 10.20 23.94 -5.08
C PRO A 80 10.37 23.47 -3.63
N GLU A 81 11.49 22.79 -3.37
CA GLU A 81 12.06 22.68 -2.04
C GLU A 81 12.53 24.07 -1.58
N ARG A 82 11.61 24.84 -0.98
CA ARG A 82 11.91 26.09 -0.28
C ARG A 82 12.45 25.74 1.10
N SER A 83 13.77 25.67 1.21
CA SER A 83 14.50 25.84 2.46
C SER A 83 14.38 27.29 2.91
N GLU A 84 13.82 27.51 4.11
CA GLU A 84 14.25 28.56 5.04
C GLU A 84 13.62 28.28 6.42
N GLU A 85 14.48 28.02 7.40
CA GLU A 85 14.19 27.86 8.82
C GLU A 85 13.49 29.11 9.41
N PRO A 86 12.89 28.99 10.61
CA PRO A 86 13.64 29.54 11.74
C PRO A 86 13.52 28.76 13.06
N VAL A 87 14.69 28.49 13.63
CA VAL A 87 15.13 28.79 15.02
C VAL A 87 14.13 28.53 16.17
N LEU A 88 14.46 27.48 16.94
CA LEU A 88 13.98 27.18 18.30
C LEU A 88 14.11 28.36 19.29
N PRO A 89 13.28 28.38 20.35
CA PRO A 89 13.88 28.31 21.67
C PRO A 89 13.19 27.32 22.63
N LYS A 90 13.98 26.32 23.04
CA LYS A 90 14.13 25.64 24.33
C LYS A 90 12.90 25.28 25.21
N THR A 91 13.06 24.09 25.82
CA THR A 91 12.54 23.58 27.11
C THR A 91 11.17 22.92 27.13
N GLN A 92 11.11 21.59 27.00
CA GLN A 92 10.74 20.67 28.10
C GLN A 92 10.72 19.19 27.63
N ASP A 93 11.35 18.34 28.44
CA ASP A 93 11.29 16.87 28.50
C ASP A 93 10.59 16.11 27.37
N GLN A 94 11.39 15.57 26.44
CA GLN A 94 10.99 14.43 25.61
C GLN A 94 11.03 13.15 26.46
N ARG A 95 9.94 12.86 27.19
CA ARG A 95 9.71 11.50 27.70
C ARG A 95 9.31 10.62 26.52
N HIS A 96 10.16 9.63 26.24
CA HIS A 96 9.94 8.58 25.25
C HIS A 96 8.52 7.99 25.30
N PRO A 97 7.85 7.72 24.15
CA PRO A 97 6.50 7.13 24.11
C PRO A 97 6.43 5.66 24.60
N LYS A 98 7.53 5.13 25.14
CA LYS A 98 7.64 3.75 25.65
C LYS A 98 6.90 3.54 26.97
N ALA A 99 6.86 4.55 27.84
CA ALA A 99 6.23 4.41 29.16
C ALA A 99 4.70 4.52 29.10
N ALA A 100 4.17 5.32 28.17
CA ALA A 100 2.73 5.60 28.11
C ALA A 100 1.88 4.40 27.65
N VAL A 101 2.42 3.55 26.77
CA VAL A 101 1.69 2.36 26.25
C VAL A 101 1.75 1.19 27.23
N LEU A 102 2.86 1.05 27.96
CA LEU A 102 3.02 0.04 28.99
C LEU A 102 2.19 0.32 30.25
N ASP A 103 1.87 1.58 30.53
CA ASP A 103 1.04 1.98 31.68
C ASP A 103 -0.47 1.96 31.41
N ASP A 104 -0.90 1.58 30.20
CA ASP A 104 -2.31 1.37 29.90
C ASP A 104 -2.82 0.08 30.58
N PRO A 105 -3.84 0.15 31.47
CA PRO A 105 -4.38 -1.02 32.16
C PRO A 105 -4.98 -2.05 31.19
N ALA A 106 -5.41 -1.64 29.99
CA ALA A 106 -5.89 -2.58 28.99
C ALA A 106 -4.74 -3.42 28.40
N VAL A 107 -3.55 -2.83 28.23
CA VAL A 107 -2.37 -3.51 27.69
C VAL A 107 -1.79 -4.49 28.71
N LYS A 108 -1.76 -4.13 30.00
CA LYS A 108 -1.30 -5.01 31.08
C LYS A 108 -2.17 -6.26 31.23
N ASN A 109 -3.50 -6.10 31.23
CA ASN A 109 -4.43 -7.23 31.34
C ASN A 109 -4.28 -8.22 30.17
N VAL A 110 -4.01 -7.70 28.96
CA VAL A 110 -3.79 -8.55 27.78
C VAL A 110 -2.42 -9.20 27.81
N LEU A 111 -1.37 -8.53 28.28
CA LEU A 111 -0.07 -9.15 28.46
C LEU A 111 -0.11 -10.30 29.48
N GLU A 112 -0.75 -10.09 30.63
CA GLU A 112 -0.87 -11.10 31.69
C GLU A 112 -1.77 -12.28 31.30
N ALA A 113 -2.85 -12.02 30.54
CA ALA A 113 -3.75 -13.09 30.10
C ALA A 113 -3.15 -14.00 29.02
N PHE A 114 -2.14 -13.52 28.27
CA PHE A 114 -1.63 -14.19 27.09
C PHE A 114 -0.12 -14.51 27.14
N ASP A 115 0.57 -14.22 28.25
CA ASP A 115 2.04 -14.34 28.41
C ASP A 115 2.79 -13.77 27.19
N GLY A 116 2.25 -12.67 26.64
CA GLY A 116 2.67 -12.13 25.35
C GLY A 116 3.90 -11.25 25.48
N ASN A 117 4.81 -11.32 24.51
CA ASN A 117 5.98 -10.45 24.44
C ASN A 117 5.86 -9.47 23.25
N ILE A 118 6.13 -8.19 23.47
CA ILE A 118 6.05 -7.15 22.43
C ILE A 118 7.37 -7.10 21.68
N ILE A 119 7.34 -7.35 20.37
CA ILE A 119 8.51 -7.24 19.48
C ILE A 119 8.26 -6.10 18.49
N ASP A 120 9.19 -5.14 18.45
CA ASP A 120 9.20 -4.04 17.50
C ASP A 120 9.92 -4.47 16.21
N ILE A 121 9.32 -4.21 15.04
CA ILE A 121 9.90 -4.54 13.73
C ILE A 121 10.19 -3.22 13.02
N ARG A 122 11.48 -2.95 12.77
CA ARG A 122 11.98 -1.78 12.04
C ARG A 122 11.96 -1.97 10.54
#